data_AF-A0A7J3WGK1-F1
#
_entry.id   AF-A0A7J3WGK1-F1
#
_cell.length_a   1.000
_cell.length_b   1.000
_cell.length_c   1.000
_cell.angle_alpha   90.00
_cell.angle_beta   90.00
_cell.angle_gamma   90.00
#
_symmetry.space_group_name_H-M   'P 1'
#
loop_
_entity.id
_entity.type
_entity.pdbx_description
1 polymer ?
#
loop_
_entity_poly.entity_id
_entity_poly.type
_entity_poly.pdbx_seq_one_letter_code
_entity_poly.pdbx_strand_id
1 'polypeptide(L)'
;MLILALYKAVPARTTKIVTIGGVLKREEMDLVMNPFDNKAVEAADFLKRAYGGKVISLTMGPDFKLKPIASNLFEAPVEGVDESYILSDRRMAGADTWATAYTLALGIKKIVDTHLSALDELLSLLRSRTSPQEFREKAKELYEKNLVPNIIYSELPTLKGSTLSDRLIKGESDFEEAARVIQKVKEESERFIVVAGIKTSDGETGSTGPQVAEALSGIYGRFIPSVTYVRELEADPESGYLYVVRRIGDLLQKLRLPLPCVITISTEYRPVPPQLKARKRARLFSYGKKITESIVYNADALNADPRNLGFAGSPTIVGPGIDIGAPPVQKFVGKTLVLSTRVEEFELNGKKYGPFEKFTKADTLPPEVLDHLREKGVVKLFSLEDLVEELFGVRVHVAAKH
;
A
#
# COMPACT_ATOMS: atom_id res chain seq x y z
N MET A 1 7.51 2.83 -18.56
CA MET A 1 6.36 2.98 -17.65
C MET A 1 6.83 3.44 -16.27
N LEU A 2 6.14 4.41 -15.69
CA LEU A 2 6.36 4.87 -14.31
C LEU A 2 5.32 4.23 -13.39
N ILE A 3 5.74 3.78 -12.21
CA ILE A 3 4.88 3.14 -11.21
C ILE A 3 5.05 3.92 -9.91
N LEU A 4 4.03 4.68 -9.51
CA LEU A 4 4.08 5.58 -8.36
C LEU A 4 3.44 4.90 -7.16
N ALA A 5 4.24 4.53 -6.16
CA ALA A 5 3.80 3.90 -4.93
C ALA A 5 3.57 4.96 -3.85
N LEU A 6 2.30 5.24 -3.54
CA LEU A 6 1.93 6.17 -2.48
C LEU A 6 2.07 5.47 -1.12
N TYR A 7 2.66 6.16 -0.15
CA TYR A 7 2.67 5.68 1.23
C TYR A 7 2.49 6.81 2.24
N LYS A 8 1.95 6.46 3.40
CA LYS A 8 1.80 7.34 4.55
C LYS A 8 2.59 6.82 5.74
N ALA A 9 3.18 7.74 6.47
CA ALA A 9 3.70 7.45 7.81
C ALA A 9 2.58 7.63 8.85
N VAL A 10 2.40 6.63 9.69
CA VAL A 10 1.37 6.58 10.74
C VAL A 10 2.03 6.37 12.09
N PRO A 11 1.42 6.80 13.20
CA PRO A 11 1.93 6.50 14.52
C PRO A 11 2.09 5.00 14.76
N ALA A 12 3.19 4.58 15.37
CA ALA A 12 3.37 3.19 15.76
C ALA A 12 2.32 2.76 16.79
N ARG A 13 1.88 1.49 16.73
CA ARG A 13 0.91 0.94 17.71
C ARG A 13 1.44 0.96 19.15
N THR A 14 2.77 0.99 19.32
CA THR A 14 3.47 1.04 20.62
C THR A 14 3.58 2.44 21.20
N THR A 15 3.23 3.48 20.43
CA THR A 15 3.37 4.86 20.88
C THR A 15 2.33 5.18 21.95
N LYS A 16 2.79 5.56 23.15
CA LYS A 16 1.92 6.08 24.21
C LYS A 16 1.25 7.37 23.72
N ILE A 17 -0.07 7.42 23.74
CA ILE A 17 -0.83 8.64 23.49
C ILE A 17 -0.56 9.57 24.67
N VAL A 18 0.28 10.59 24.46
CA VAL A 18 0.48 11.67 25.43
C VAL A 18 -0.46 12.81 25.05
N THR A 19 -1.52 12.98 25.84
CA THR A 19 -2.43 14.13 25.76
C THR A 19 -2.12 15.11 26.88
N ILE A 20 -1.91 16.37 26.52
CA ILE A 20 -1.89 17.49 27.49
C ILE A 20 -3.04 18.41 27.09
N GLY A 21 -4.04 18.57 27.97
CA GLY A 21 -5.21 19.41 27.71
C GLY A 21 -6.09 18.94 26.54
N GLY A 22 -6.14 17.63 26.25
CA GLY A 22 -6.93 17.07 25.15
C GLY A 22 -6.26 17.16 23.77
N VAL A 23 -5.07 17.75 23.66
CA VAL A 23 -4.30 17.82 22.42
C VAL A 23 -3.22 16.74 22.40
N LEU A 24 -3.23 15.89 21.36
CA LEU A 24 -2.22 14.87 21.10
C LEU A 24 -0.86 15.52 20.75
N LYS A 25 0.19 15.25 21.53
CA LYS A 25 1.56 15.64 21.17
C LYS A 25 2.12 14.72 20.07
N ARG A 26 1.91 15.09 18.80
CA ARG A 26 2.39 14.34 17.62
C ARG A 26 3.92 14.43 17.39
N GLU A 27 4.60 15.33 18.08
CA GLU A 27 6.04 15.54 17.92
C GLU A 27 6.87 14.38 18.51
N GLU A 28 6.42 13.82 19.64
CA GLU A 28 7.07 12.72 20.38
C GLU A 28 6.68 11.32 19.87
N MET A 29 5.84 11.23 18.83
CA MET A 29 5.37 9.95 18.29
C MET A 29 6.34 9.41 17.23
N ASP A 30 6.81 8.18 17.44
CA ASP A 30 7.49 7.38 16.43
C ASP A 30 6.53 7.09 15.28
N LEU A 31 6.98 7.42 14.06
CA LEU A 31 6.24 7.14 12.85
C LEU A 31 6.78 5.89 12.17
N VAL A 32 5.88 5.06 11.69
CA VAL A 32 6.17 3.87 10.89
C VAL A 32 5.43 3.94 9.58
N MET A 33 5.88 3.19 8.58
CA MET A 33 5.12 3.04 7.34
C MET A 33 3.76 2.40 7.66
N ASN A 34 2.71 2.95 7.07
CA ASN A 34 1.37 2.39 7.16
C ASN A 34 1.37 0.92 6.68
N PRO A 35 0.86 -0.03 7.48
CA PRO A 35 0.92 -1.46 7.13
C PRO A 35 0.23 -1.81 5.81
N PHE A 36 -0.80 -1.06 5.42
CA PHE A 36 -1.51 -1.29 4.15
C PHE A 36 -0.68 -0.85 2.93
N ASP A 37 0.22 0.12 3.09
CA ASP A 37 1.04 0.65 2.00
C ASP A 37 2.21 -0.31 1.67
N ASN A 38 2.58 -1.20 2.59
CA ASN A 38 3.52 -2.30 2.28
C ASN A 38 3.03 -3.15 1.10
N LYS A 39 1.71 -3.38 1.02
CA LYS A 39 1.10 -4.11 -0.11
C LYS A 39 1.09 -3.30 -1.40
N ALA A 40 1.02 -1.97 -1.30
CA ALA A 40 1.14 -1.09 -2.45
C ALA A 40 2.55 -1.13 -3.03
N VAL A 41 3.58 -1.07 -2.18
CA VAL A 41 4.99 -1.19 -2.61
C VAL A 41 5.27 -2.57 -3.19
N GLU A 42 4.78 -3.65 -2.57
CA GLU A 42 4.92 -5.02 -3.09
C GLU A 42 4.29 -5.18 -4.49
N ALA A 43 3.10 -4.59 -4.70
CA ALA A 43 2.43 -4.59 -6.00
C ALA A 43 3.19 -3.76 -7.06
N ALA A 44 3.75 -2.63 -6.66
CA ALA A 44 4.54 -1.77 -7.53
C ALA A 44 5.85 -2.46 -7.97
N ASP A 45 6.56 -3.08 -7.04
CA ASP A 45 7.73 -3.92 -7.34
C ASP A 45 7.38 -5.07 -8.28
N PHE A 46 6.27 -5.79 -8.03
CA PHE A 46 5.81 -6.84 -8.93
C PHE A 46 5.60 -6.33 -10.36
N LEU A 47 4.93 -5.18 -10.54
CA LEU A 47 4.74 -4.55 -11.85
C LEU A 47 6.07 -4.26 -12.54
N LYS A 48 7.06 -3.74 -11.81
CA LYS A 48 8.40 -3.49 -12.36
C LYS A 48 9.11 -4.78 -12.76
N ARG A 49 9.11 -5.80 -11.90
CA ARG A 49 9.76 -7.09 -12.22
C ARG A 49 9.09 -7.83 -13.37
N ALA A 50 7.79 -7.67 -13.53
CA ALA A 50 7.02 -8.28 -14.61
C ALA A 50 7.17 -7.52 -15.93
N TYR A 51 7.18 -6.19 -15.92
CA TYR A 51 7.03 -5.39 -17.14
C TYR A 51 8.13 -4.37 -17.41
N GLY A 52 9.03 -4.18 -16.46
CA GLY A 52 10.05 -3.12 -16.44
C GLY A 52 9.48 -1.80 -15.94
N GLY A 53 10.26 -0.74 -16.12
CA GLY A 53 9.90 0.60 -15.66
C GLY A 53 10.58 0.98 -14.36
N LYS A 54 9.95 1.89 -13.62
CA LYS A 54 10.53 2.53 -12.44
C LYS A 54 9.51 2.59 -11.33
N VAL A 55 9.88 2.13 -10.13
CA VAL A 55 9.08 2.29 -8.92
C VAL A 55 9.51 3.56 -8.21
N ILE A 56 8.61 4.52 -8.11
CA ILE A 56 8.84 5.80 -7.45
C ILE A 56 7.92 5.86 -6.23
N SER A 57 8.49 5.92 -5.03
CA SER A 57 7.68 6.18 -3.84
C SER A 57 7.38 7.66 -3.69
N LEU A 58 6.17 7.97 -3.24
CA LEU A 58 5.73 9.34 -2.97
C LEU A 58 4.97 9.39 -1.65
N THR A 59 5.34 10.36 -0.81
CA THR A 59 4.68 10.60 0.47
C THR A 59 4.58 12.10 0.76
N MET A 60 3.75 12.46 1.73
CA MET A 60 3.56 13.84 2.18
C MET A 60 3.69 13.93 3.70
N GLY A 61 4.45 14.91 4.17
CA GLY A 61 4.64 15.19 5.58
C GLY A 61 6.05 15.71 5.89
N PRO A 62 6.41 15.85 7.18
CA PRO A 62 7.70 16.39 7.58
C PRO A 62 8.86 15.50 7.12
N ASP A 63 9.71 16.02 6.24
CA ASP A 63 10.79 15.25 5.59
C ASP A 63 11.76 14.61 6.59
N PHE A 64 12.11 15.29 7.68
CA PHE A 64 13.00 14.73 8.71
C PHE A 64 12.44 13.46 9.38
N LYS A 65 11.11 13.29 9.42
CA LYS A 65 10.47 12.05 9.92
C LYS A 65 10.28 11.01 8.82
N LEU A 66 10.17 11.43 7.57
CA LEU A 66 9.88 10.55 6.43
C LEU A 66 11.13 9.96 5.79
N LYS A 67 12.27 10.66 5.80
CA LYS A 67 13.56 10.18 5.27
C LYS A 67 13.98 8.82 5.88
N PRO A 68 13.90 8.59 7.20
CA PRO A 68 14.23 7.27 7.78
C PRO A 68 13.27 6.14 7.37
N ILE A 69 12.03 6.47 7.03
CA ILE A 69 11.06 5.47 6.52
C ILE A 69 11.37 5.16 5.06
N ALA A 70 11.65 6.20 4.27
CA ALA A 70 12.03 6.08 2.86
C ALA A 70 13.32 5.25 2.68
N SER A 71 14.33 5.41 3.56
CA SER A 71 15.58 4.64 3.47
C SER A 71 15.34 3.13 3.51
N ASN A 72 14.40 2.68 4.35
CA ASN A 72 14.05 1.26 4.47
C ASN A 72 13.35 0.71 3.21
N LEU A 73 12.74 1.57 2.39
CA LEU A 73 12.09 1.16 1.14
C LEU A 73 13.09 0.76 0.07
N PHE A 74 14.35 1.20 0.14
CA PHE A 74 15.38 0.81 -0.84
C PHE A 74 15.92 -0.60 -0.59
N GLU A 75 15.91 -1.03 0.68
CA GLU A 75 16.46 -2.29 1.19
C GLU A 75 15.42 -3.42 1.35
N ALA A 76 14.15 -3.16 1.02
CA ALA A 76 13.06 -4.11 1.22
C ALA A 76 13.30 -5.46 0.50
N PRO A 77 12.96 -6.60 1.13
CA PRO A 77 13.35 -7.96 0.71
C PRO A 77 12.74 -8.44 -0.62
N VAL A 78 11.84 -7.67 -1.23
CA VAL A 78 11.37 -7.86 -2.62
C VAL A 78 11.53 -6.50 -3.31
N GLU A 79 12.39 -6.45 -4.32
CA GLU A 79 13.15 -5.28 -4.80
C GLU A 79 12.44 -3.93 -4.59
N GLY A 80 12.92 -3.22 -3.57
CA GLY A 80 12.46 -1.91 -3.15
C GLY A 80 12.39 -0.82 -4.23
N VAL A 81 12.07 0.39 -3.80
CA VAL A 81 11.81 1.53 -4.69
C VAL A 81 13.10 1.97 -5.42
N ASP A 82 12.96 2.54 -6.62
CA ASP A 82 14.08 3.13 -7.37
C ASP A 82 14.38 4.54 -6.89
N GLU A 83 13.33 5.28 -6.53
CA GLU A 83 13.42 6.65 -6.02
C GLU A 83 12.37 6.91 -4.95
N SER A 84 12.62 7.92 -4.13
CA SER A 84 11.66 8.41 -3.16
C SER A 84 11.52 9.92 -3.22
N TYR A 85 10.28 10.37 -3.29
CA TYR A 85 9.90 11.78 -3.25
C TYR A 85 9.08 12.06 -2.00
N ILE A 86 9.40 13.17 -1.34
CA ILE A 86 8.71 13.66 -0.15
C ILE A 86 8.15 15.04 -0.44
N LEU A 87 6.83 15.20 -0.30
CA LEU A 87 6.17 16.49 -0.33
C LEU A 87 6.17 17.06 1.09
N SER A 88 7.00 18.07 1.33
CA SER A 88 7.22 18.64 2.66
C SER A 88 7.20 20.16 2.62
N ASP A 89 6.15 20.74 3.19
CA ASP A 89 5.99 22.18 3.37
C ASP A 89 5.02 22.44 4.52
N ARG A 90 5.22 23.50 5.30
CA ARG A 90 4.29 23.89 6.37
C ARG A 90 2.89 24.22 5.84
N ARG A 91 2.80 24.71 4.59
CA ARG A 91 1.54 24.98 3.89
C ARG A 91 0.70 23.71 3.64
N MET A 92 1.31 22.53 3.69
CA MET A 92 0.63 21.24 3.51
C MET A 92 0.10 20.67 4.85
N ALA A 93 0.39 21.31 5.98
CA ALA A 93 -0.03 20.83 7.29
C ALA A 93 -1.55 20.94 7.49
N GLY A 94 -2.12 20.00 8.26
CA GLY A 94 -3.56 19.99 8.55
C GLY A 94 -4.45 19.63 7.36
N ALA A 95 -3.87 19.05 6.31
CA ALA A 95 -4.63 18.56 5.16
C ALA A 95 -5.60 17.45 5.54
N ASP A 96 -6.82 17.53 5.05
CA ASP A 96 -7.75 16.41 4.98
C ASP A 96 -7.43 15.51 3.76
N THR A 97 -8.33 14.58 3.45
CA THR A 97 -8.09 13.63 2.35
C THR A 97 -8.03 14.31 0.98
N TRP A 98 -8.83 15.36 0.74
CA TRP A 98 -8.88 16.04 -0.56
C TRP A 98 -7.66 16.92 -0.76
N ALA A 99 -7.31 17.75 0.22
CA ALA A 99 -6.09 18.57 0.17
C ALA A 99 -4.84 17.70 0.04
N THR A 100 -4.80 16.55 0.74
CA THR A 100 -3.72 15.55 0.59
C THR A 100 -3.67 14.99 -0.82
N ALA A 101 -4.83 14.55 -1.36
CA ALA A 101 -4.91 13.96 -2.69
C ALA A 101 -4.50 14.94 -3.80
N TYR A 102 -4.94 16.19 -3.72
CA TYR A 102 -4.54 17.26 -4.63
C TYR A 102 -3.02 17.48 -4.59
N THR A 103 -2.43 17.56 -3.39
CA THR A 103 -0.99 17.75 -3.21
C THR A 103 -0.20 16.59 -3.81
N LEU A 104 -0.62 15.34 -3.54
CA LEU A 104 -0.01 14.14 -4.12
C LEU A 104 -0.12 14.12 -5.65
N ALA A 105 -1.28 14.52 -6.20
CA ALA A 105 -1.49 14.59 -7.65
C ALA A 105 -0.57 15.61 -8.33
N LEU A 106 -0.32 16.76 -7.71
CA LEU A 106 0.70 17.73 -8.19
C LEU A 106 2.11 17.13 -8.15
N GLY A 107 2.46 16.42 -7.08
CA GLY A 107 3.72 15.69 -6.97
C GLY A 107 3.90 14.67 -8.09
N ILE A 108 2.88 13.84 -8.33
CA ILE A 108 2.85 12.86 -9.43
C ILE A 108 3.05 13.57 -10.78
N LYS A 109 2.31 14.64 -11.05
CA LYS A 109 2.44 15.42 -12.29
C LYS A 109 3.87 15.92 -12.49
N LYS A 110 4.46 16.52 -11.46
CA LYS A 110 5.83 17.06 -11.51
C LYS A 110 6.87 15.97 -11.79
N ILE A 111 6.72 14.80 -11.15
CA ILE A 111 7.60 13.64 -11.37
C ILE A 111 7.48 13.14 -12.81
N VAL A 112 6.26 12.95 -13.31
CA VAL A 112 5.99 12.50 -14.68
C VAL A 112 6.57 13.50 -15.69
N ASP A 113 6.27 14.79 -15.53
CA ASP A 113 6.77 15.85 -16.42
C ASP A 113 8.31 15.89 -16.48
N THR A 114 8.98 15.64 -15.35
CA THR A 114 10.46 15.58 -15.29
C THR A 114 11.01 14.45 -16.16
N HIS A 115 10.37 13.28 -16.13
CA HIS A 115 10.78 12.14 -16.96
C HIS A 115 10.45 12.37 -18.44
N LEU A 116 9.27 12.94 -18.74
CA LEU A 116 8.89 13.25 -20.13
C LEU A 116 9.80 14.31 -20.74
N SER A 117 10.19 15.33 -19.96
CA SER A 117 11.11 16.39 -20.42
C SER A 117 12.48 15.84 -20.79
N ALA A 118 13.00 14.86 -20.03
CA ALA A 118 14.26 14.19 -20.36
C ALA A 118 14.19 13.43 -21.70
N LEU A 119 13.05 12.80 -22.00
CA LEU A 119 12.82 12.11 -23.27
C LEU A 119 12.64 13.09 -24.43
N ASP A 120 11.96 14.23 -24.18
CA ASP A 120 11.82 15.32 -25.15
C ASP A 120 13.16 15.96 -25.51
N GLU A 121 14.06 16.10 -24.54
CA GLU A 121 15.43 16.57 -24.78
C GLU A 121 16.17 15.62 -25.73
N LEU A 122 16.09 14.30 -25.53
CA LEU A 122 16.71 13.34 -26.45
C LEU A 122 16.06 13.33 -27.84
N LEU A 123 14.73 13.44 -27.92
CA LEU A 123 14.03 13.57 -29.21
C LEU A 123 14.45 14.84 -29.95
N SER A 124 14.66 15.94 -29.23
CA SER A 124 15.12 17.20 -29.84
C SER A 124 16.52 17.06 -30.47
N LEU A 125 17.44 16.35 -29.80
CA LEU A 125 18.79 16.08 -30.31
C LEU A 125 18.79 15.23 -31.58
N LEU A 126 17.90 14.23 -31.65
CA LEU A 126 17.75 13.43 -32.87
C LEU A 126 17.21 14.26 -34.05
N ARG A 127 16.29 15.19 -33.79
CA ARG A 127 15.72 16.08 -34.82
C ARG A 127 16.74 17.10 -35.33
N SER A 128 17.63 17.60 -34.49
CA SER A 128 18.71 18.50 -34.89
C SER A 128 19.86 17.80 -35.64
N ARG A 129 19.77 16.48 -35.86
CA ARG A 129 20.81 15.65 -36.50
C ARG A 129 22.19 15.79 -35.85
N THR A 130 22.17 15.87 -34.54
CA THR A 130 23.36 15.92 -33.69
C THR A 130 24.22 14.66 -33.87
N SER A 131 25.52 14.71 -33.57
CA SER A 131 26.39 13.52 -33.70
C SER A 131 25.92 12.37 -32.79
N PRO A 132 26.06 11.09 -33.20
CA PRO A 132 25.75 9.94 -32.34
C PRO A 132 26.50 9.96 -30.99
N GLN A 133 27.70 10.55 -30.97
CA GLN A 133 28.53 10.69 -29.78
C GLN A 133 27.90 11.65 -28.75
N GLU A 134 27.47 12.82 -29.22
CA GLU A 134 26.83 13.81 -28.36
C GLU A 134 25.46 13.32 -27.86
N PHE A 135 24.69 12.59 -28.68
CA PHE A 135 23.47 11.90 -28.23
C PHE A 135 23.78 10.92 -27.08
N ARG A 136 24.83 10.11 -27.23
CA ARG A 136 25.24 9.13 -26.21
C ARG A 136 25.64 9.81 -24.90
N GLU A 137 26.41 10.89 -24.98
CA GLU A 137 26.84 11.65 -23.81
C GLU A 137 25.64 12.21 -23.06
N LYS A 138 24.65 12.75 -23.79
CA LYS A 138 23.43 13.22 -23.17
C LYS A 138 22.59 12.11 -22.57
N ALA A 139 22.44 10.99 -23.27
CA ALA A 139 21.73 9.83 -22.77
C ALA A 139 22.38 9.27 -21.49
N LYS A 140 23.72 9.29 -21.41
CA LYS A 140 24.47 8.97 -20.20
C LYS A 140 24.16 9.93 -19.06
N GLU A 141 24.22 11.24 -19.29
CA GLU A 141 23.89 12.26 -18.27
C GLU A 141 22.48 12.04 -17.68
N LEU A 142 21.49 11.77 -18.53
CA LEU A 142 20.12 11.50 -18.09
C LEU A 142 20.00 10.15 -17.37
N TYR A 143 20.78 9.14 -17.77
CA TYR A 143 20.82 7.85 -17.09
C TYR A 143 21.44 7.97 -15.69
N GLU A 144 22.46 8.80 -15.51
CA GLU A 144 23.06 9.11 -14.21
C GLU A 144 22.06 9.76 -13.25
N LYS A 145 21.19 10.61 -13.78
CA LYS A 145 20.04 11.20 -13.07
C LYS A 145 18.86 10.23 -12.93
N ASN A 146 19.00 9.00 -13.42
CA ASN A 146 17.98 7.95 -13.41
C ASN A 146 16.69 8.36 -14.16
N LEU A 147 16.80 9.17 -15.22
CA LEU A 147 15.66 9.69 -15.98
C LEU A 147 15.35 8.91 -17.27
N VAL A 148 16.25 8.01 -17.70
CA VAL A 148 16.05 7.16 -18.87
C VAL A 148 16.26 5.67 -18.56
N PRO A 149 15.49 4.76 -19.18
CA PRO A 149 15.62 3.33 -18.99
C PRO A 149 16.83 2.73 -19.73
N ASN A 150 17.18 1.50 -19.36
CA ASN A 150 18.30 0.75 -19.91
C ASN A 150 18.28 0.57 -21.43
N ILE A 151 17.11 0.56 -22.06
CA ILE A 151 16.96 0.45 -23.52
C ILE A 151 17.55 1.65 -24.25
N ILE A 152 17.60 2.83 -23.62
CA ILE A 152 18.19 4.05 -24.21
C ILE A 152 19.70 4.04 -24.00
N TYR A 153 20.12 3.94 -22.74
CA TYR A 153 21.52 3.86 -22.32
C TYR A 153 21.60 3.00 -21.06
N SER A 154 22.68 2.24 -20.90
CA SER A 154 22.91 1.41 -19.73
C SER A 154 24.40 1.13 -19.55
N GLU A 155 24.85 1.07 -18.30
CA GLU A 155 26.20 0.65 -17.94
C GLU A 155 26.27 -0.84 -17.54
N LEU A 156 25.13 -1.54 -17.59
CA LEU A 156 25.06 -2.95 -17.23
C LEU A 156 25.88 -3.80 -18.21
N PRO A 157 26.82 -4.66 -17.74
CA PRO A 157 27.63 -5.51 -18.60
C PRO A 157 26.79 -6.40 -19.53
N THR A 158 25.61 -6.83 -19.07
CA THR A 158 24.70 -7.70 -19.82
C THR A 158 23.92 -6.99 -20.94
N LEU A 159 23.96 -5.65 -20.99
CA LEU A 159 23.30 -4.82 -22.01
C LEU A 159 24.28 -4.00 -22.85
N LYS A 160 25.57 -4.01 -22.49
CA LYS A 160 26.62 -3.29 -23.19
C LYS A 160 26.63 -3.63 -24.68
N GLY A 161 26.57 -2.61 -25.53
CA GLY A 161 26.60 -2.76 -26.98
C GLY A 161 25.23 -3.05 -27.61
N SER A 162 24.15 -3.14 -26.82
CA SER A 162 22.80 -3.45 -27.30
C SER A 162 21.78 -2.34 -27.03
N THR A 163 22.16 -1.29 -26.29
CA THR A 163 21.30 -0.13 -26.03
C THR A 163 21.13 0.73 -27.27
N LEU A 164 20.10 1.57 -27.30
CA LEU A 164 19.85 2.46 -28.43
C LEU A 164 21.07 3.35 -28.73
N SER A 165 21.65 3.95 -27.69
CA SER A 165 22.85 4.77 -27.83
C SER A 165 24.07 3.99 -28.34
N ASP A 166 24.23 2.72 -27.99
CA ASP A 166 25.31 1.88 -28.54
C ASP A 166 25.08 1.56 -30.02
N ARG A 167 23.84 1.21 -30.39
CA ARG A 167 23.47 0.87 -31.77
C ARG A 167 23.64 2.07 -32.71
N LEU A 168 23.30 3.27 -32.25
CA LEU A 168 23.53 4.52 -32.99
C LEU A 168 25.02 4.77 -33.26
N ILE A 169 25.89 4.57 -32.27
CA ILE A 169 27.35 4.73 -32.44
C ILE A 169 27.92 3.76 -33.47
N LYS A 170 27.43 2.52 -33.47
CA LYS A 170 27.88 1.47 -34.39
C LYS A 170 27.28 1.60 -35.80
N GLY A 171 26.31 2.48 -36.01
CA GLY A 171 25.54 2.55 -37.26
C GLY A 171 24.55 1.40 -37.47
N GLU A 172 24.20 0.65 -36.41
CA GLU A 172 23.21 -0.44 -36.43
C GLU A 172 21.75 0.07 -36.28
N SER A 173 21.57 1.38 -36.10
CA SER A 173 20.29 2.07 -36.00
C SER A 173 20.46 3.48 -36.55
N ASP A 174 19.43 4.01 -37.20
CA ASP A 174 19.39 5.39 -37.68
C ASP A 174 18.62 6.31 -36.71
N PHE A 175 18.63 7.62 -36.97
CA PHE A 175 17.94 8.59 -36.11
C PHE A 175 16.41 8.45 -36.14
N GLU A 176 15.82 7.89 -37.19
CA GLU A 176 14.38 7.68 -37.29
C GLU A 176 13.92 6.48 -36.45
N GLU A 177 14.66 5.37 -36.49
CA GLU A 177 14.47 4.22 -35.60
C GLU A 177 14.70 4.63 -34.15
N ALA A 178 15.76 5.39 -33.86
CA ALA A 178 16.01 5.90 -32.52
C ALA A 178 14.87 6.78 -32.00
N ALA A 179 14.38 7.71 -32.82
CA ALA A 179 13.25 8.56 -32.45
C ALA A 179 11.99 7.73 -32.17
N ARG A 180 11.72 6.67 -32.95
CA ARG A 180 10.60 5.75 -32.70
C ARG A 180 10.72 5.02 -31.36
N VAL A 181 11.92 4.56 -31.00
CA VAL A 181 12.15 3.89 -29.71
C VAL A 181 11.92 4.85 -28.54
N ILE A 182 12.47 6.06 -28.61
CA ILE A 182 12.31 7.07 -27.54
C ILE A 182 10.85 7.50 -27.44
N GLN A 183 10.16 7.68 -28.57
CA GLN A 183 8.73 7.99 -28.60
C GLN A 183 7.90 6.89 -27.92
N LYS A 184 8.20 5.61 -28.18
CA LYS A 184 7.55 4.48 -27.47
C LYS A 184 7.81 4.54 -25.95
N VAL A 185 9.05 4.83 -25.53
CA VAL A 185 9.38 4.98 -24.09
C VAL A 185 8.63 6.15 -23.46
N LYS A 186 8.45 7.24 -24.21
CA LYS A 186 7.67 8.42 -23.78
C LYS A 186 6.20 8.06 -23.57
N GLU A 187 5.57 7.44 -24.56
CA GLU A 187 4.18 6.99 -24.47
C GLU A 187 3.95 6.02 -23.31
N GLU A 188 4.88 5.07 -23.09
CA GLU A 188 4.80 4.17 -21.94
C GLU A 188 4.98 4.91 -20.60
N SER A 189 5.71 6.03 -20.57
CA SER A 189 5.89 6.84 -19.35
C SER A 189 4.66 7.72 -19.05
N GLU A 190 3.92 8.14 -20.08
CA GLU A 190 2.60 8.79 -19.94
C GLU A 190 1.51 7.84 -19.44
N ARG A 191 1.68 6.53 -19.66
CA ARG A 191 0.81 5.44 -19.21
C ARG A 191 1.17 4.94 -17.81
N PHE A 192 1.42 5.85 -16.88
CA PHE A 192 1.84 5.52 -15.52
C PHE A 192 0.74 4.84 -14.69
N ILE A 193 1.14 4.12 -13.65
CA ILE A 193 0.22 3.50 -12.67
C ILE A 193 0.50 4.11 -11.31
N VAL A 194 -0.54 4.56 -10.61
CA VAL A 194 -0.46 4.97 -9.21
C VAL A 194 -1.01 3.85 -8.33
N VAL A 195 -0.26 3.44 -7.32
CA VAL A 195 -0.59 2.34 -6.41
C VAL A 195 -0.61 2.88 -4.99
N ALA A 196 -1.70 2.66 -4.26
CA ALA A 196 -1.85 3.06 -2.86
C ALA A 196 -2.34 1.90 -1.99
N GLY A 197 -2.17 1.99 -0.67
CA GLY A 197 -2.86 1.09 0.26
C GLY A 197 -4.37 1.34 0.28
N ILE A 198 -5.12 0.34 0.76
CA ILE A 198 -6.59 0.39 0.88
C ILE A 198 -7.11 1.48 1.82
N LYS A 199 -6.37 1.78 2.90
CA LYS A 199 -6.63 2.83 3.89
C LYS A 199 -5.39 3.07 4.74
N THR A 200 -5.47 4.01 5.68
CA THR A 200 -4.43 4.25 6.68
C THR A 200 -4.93 3.78 8.04
N SER A 201 -4.04 3.32 8.93
CA SER A 201 -4.45 2.78 10.24
C SER A 201 -4.87 3.84 11.26
N ASP A 202 -4.59 5.11 11.00
CA ASP A 202 -4.89 6.23 11.90
C ASP A 202 -6.23 6.89 11.56
N GLY A 203 -6.42 7.33 10.31
CA GLY A 203 -7.63 8.00 9.84
C GLY A 203 -8.69 7.07 9.25
N GLU A 204 -8.28 5.89 8.79
CA GLU A 204 -9.15 4.81 8.28
C GLU A 204 -10.15 5.17 7.15
N THR A 205 -10.05 6.35 6.55
CA THR A 205 -11.04 6.85 5.56
C THR A 205 -11.06 6.04 4.27
N GLY A 206 -9.90 5.56 3.81
CA GLY A 206 -9.76 4.85 2.52
C GLY A 206 -10.02 5.71 1.28
N SER A 207 -10.15 7.04 1.42
CA SER A 207 -10.60 7.92 0.34
C SER A 207 -9.47 8.56 -0.47
N THR A 208 -8.25 8.66 0.07
CA THR A 208 -7.14 9.39 -0.58
C THR A 208 -6.76 8.82 -1.94
N GLY A 209 -6.68 7.49 -2.10
CA GLY A 209 -6.36 6.87 -3.39
C GLY A 209 -7.34 7.25 -4.51
N PRO A 210 -8.65 7.01 -4.35
CA PRO A 210 -9.66 7.47 -5.31
C PRO A 210 -9.64 8.98 -5.55
N GLN A 211 -9.45 9.80 -4.51
CA GLN A 211 -9.37 11.26 -4.66
C GLN A 211 -8.12 11.71 -5.42
N VAL A 212 -6.99 10.98 -5.35
CA VAL A 212 -5.82 11.25 -6.19
C VAL A 212 -6.17 11.07 -7.67
N ALA A 213 -6.97 10.06 -8.02
CA ALA A 213 -7.41 9.86 -9.40
C ALA A 213 -8.29 11.01 -9.90
N GLU A 214 -9.19 11.51 -9.05
CA GLU A 214 -10.02 12.67 -9.34
C GLU A 214 -9.17 13.94 -9.54
N ALA A 215 -8.24 14.21 -8.62
CA ALA A 215 -7.33 15.35 -8.72
C ALA A 215 -6.44 15.29 -9.97
N LEU A 216 -5.90 14.11 -10.29
CA LEU A 216 -5.15 13.90 -11.54
C LEU A 216 -6.05 14.12 -12.76
N SER A 217 -7.32 13.69 -12.72
CA SER A 217 -8.25 13.90 -13.82
C SER A 217 -8.47 15.39 -14.10
N GLY A 218 -8.64 16.19 -13.06
CA GLY A 218 -8.71 17.65 -13.15
C GLY A 218 -7.43 18.27 -13.69
N ILE A 219 -6.26 17.84 -13.20
CA ILE A 219 -4.94 18.36 -13.61
C ILE A 219 -4.65 18.08 -15.09
N TYR A 220 -4.95 16.87 -15.56
CA TYR A 220 -4.67 16.48 -16.95
C TYR A 220 -5.82 16.81 -17.91
N GLY A 221 -6.97 17.32 -17.41
CA GLY A 221 -8.14 17.61 -18.22
C GLY A 221 -8.74 16.38 -18.92
N ARG A 222 -8.49 15.18 -18.40
CA ARG A 222 -8.99 13.91 -18.94
C ARG A 222 -9.27 12.93 -17.81
N PHE A 223 -10.21 12.03 -18.01
CA PHE A 223 -10.56 11.03 -17.01
C PHE A 223 -9.39 10.05 -16.74
N ILE A 224 -9.03 9.89 -15.47
CA ILE A 224 -8.07 8.89 -14.97
C ILE A 224 -8.84 7.92 -14.06
N PRO A 225 -9.05 6.67 -14.49
CA PRO A 225 -9.88 5.72 -13.76
C PRO A 225 -9.22 5.30 -12.44
N SER A 226 -10.06 4.99 -11.45
CA SER A 226 -9.62 4.34 -10.22
C SER A 226 -10.35 3.03 -9.92
N VAL A 227 -9.63 2.04 -9.39
CA VAL A 227 -10.22 0.80 -8.86
C VAL A 227 -9.66 0.48 -7.48
N THR A 228 -10.58 0.26 -6.54
CA THR A 228 -10.26 -0.07 -5.16
C THR A 228 -10.27 -1.57 -4.87
N TYR A 229 -9.67 -1.98 -3.76
CA TYR A 229 -9.65 -3.38 -3.27
C TYR A 229 -9.02 -4.40 -4.23
N VAL A 230 -8.00 -4.01 -4.99
CA VAL A 230 -7.31 -4.88 -5.95
C VAL A 230 -6.55 -6.00 -5.22
N ARG A 231 -6.81 -7.26 -5.59
CA ARG A 231 -6.16 -8.46 -5.03
C ARG A 231 -5.26 -9.17 -6.03
N GLU A 232 -5.50 -8.99 -7.32
CA GLU A 232 -4.70 -9.54 -8.42
C GLU A 232 -4.63 -8.48 -9.51
N LEU A 233 -3.51 -8.42 -10.21
CA LEU A 233 -3.29 -7.45 -11.27
C LEU A 233 -2.31 -7.98 -12.33
N GLU A 234 -2.53 -7.56 -13.57
CA GLU A 234 -1.71 -7.86 -14.73
C GLU A 234 -1.70 -6.63 -15.64
N ALA A 235 -0.53 -6.15 -16.05
CA ALA A 235 -0.42 -4.99 -16.93
C ALA A 235 -0.07 -5.39 -18.35
N ASP A 236 -0.59 -4.64 -19.32
CA ASP A 236 -0.13 -4.63 -20.70
C ASP A 236 0.26 -3.19 -21.06
N PRO A 237 1.51 -2.78 -20.78
CA PRO A 237 1.96 -1.41 -21.04
C PRO A 237 1.94 -1.03 -22.52
N GLU A 238 2.14 -2.01 -23.42
CA GLU A 238 2.18 -1.78 -24.86
C GLU A 238 0.79 -1.46 -25.41
N SER A 239 -0.23 -2.22 -24.99
CA SER A 239 -1.63 -1.92 -25.34
C SER A 239 -2.24 -0.81 -24.48
N GLY A 240 -1.59 -0.44 -23.37
CA GLY A 240 -2.00 0.64 -22.48
C GLY A 240 -3.15 0.29 -21.54
N TYR A 241 -3.20 -0.96 -21.06
CA TYR A 241 -4.24 -1.44 -20.16
C TYR A 241 -3.69 -2.10 -18.89
N LEU A 242 -4.46 -2.01 -17.82
CA LEU A 242 -4.29 -2.78 -16.58
C LEU A 242 -5.52 -3.66 -16.37
N TYR A 243 -5.30 -4.95 -16.13
CA TYR A 243 -6.33 -5.91 -15.77
C TYR A 243 -6.23 -6.17 -14.27
N VAL A 244 -7.36 -6.09 -13.57
CA VAL A 244 -7.40 -6.29 -12.12
C VAL A 244 -8.54 -7.19 -11.72
N VAL A 245 -8.35 -7.89 -10.59
CA VAL A 245 -9.42 -8.57 -9.86
C VAL A 245 -9.58 -7.88 -8.52
N ARG A 246 -10.83 -7.58 -8.15
CA ARG A 246 -11.19 -7.10 -6.81
C ARG A 246 -12.31 -7.92 -6.21
N ARG A 247 -12.43 -7.87 -4.88
CA ARG A 247 -13.54 -8.45 -4.12
C ARG A 247 -14.36 -7.33 -3.47
N ILE A 248 -15.68 -7.36 -3.63
CA ILE A 248 -16.62 -6.50 -2.91
C ILE A 248 -17.67 -7.40 -2.26
N GLY A 249 -17.66 -7.50 -0.92
CA GLY A 249 -18.42 -8.54 -0.24
C GLY A 249 -18.01 -9.92 -0.77
N ASP A 250 -18.99 -10.70 -1.22
CA ASP A 250 -18.76 -12.02 -1.83
C ASP A 250 -18.56 -11.99 -3.36
N LEU A 251 -18.66 -10.81 -3.98
CA LEU A 251 -18.53 -10.65 -5.44
C LEU A 251 -17.06 -10.49 -5.83
N LEU A 252 -16.60 -11.33 -6.77
CA LEU A 252 -15.36 -11.12 -7.51
C LEU A 252 -15.64 -10.39 -8.82
N GLN A 253 -14.93 -9.28 -9.05
CA GLN A 253 -15.01 -8.50 -10.29
C GLN A 253 -13.66 -8.50 -11.00
N LYS A 254 -13.67 -8.85 -12.29
CA LYS A 254 -12.53 -8.67 -13.20
C LYS A 254 -12.77 -7.40 -14.02
N LEU A 255 -11.81 -6.48 -14.01
CA LEU A 255 -11.94 -5.16 -14.64
C LEU A 255 -10.71 -4.89 -15.52
N ARG A 256 -10.93 -4.17 -16.62
CA ARG A 256 -9.87 -3.62 -17.48
C ARG A 256 -9.91 -2.10 -17.38
N LEU A 257 -8.78 -1.49 -17.04
CA LEU A 257 -8.60 -0.04 -16.95
C LEU A 257 -7.66 0.43 -18.06
N PRO A 258 -7.96 1.54 -18.77
CA PRO A 258 -6.95 2.22 -19.56
C PRO A 258 -5.90 2.88 -18.65
N LEU A 259 -4.66 3.00 -19.15
CA LEU A 259 -3.58 3.73 -18.51
C LEU A 259 -3.55 5.20 -18.98
N PRO A 260 -3.17 6.16 -18.11
CA PRO A 260 -2.79 5.98 -16.71
C PRO A 260 -4.00 5.71 -15.79
N CYS A 261 -3.76 5.09 -14.64
CA CYS A 261 -4.81 4.77 -13.67
C CYS A 261 -4.32 4.79 -12.23
N VAL A 262 -5.26 4.78 -11.28
CA VAL A 262 -4.99 4.67 -9.84
C VAL A 262 -5.62 3.42 -9.26
N ILE A 263 -4.86 2.64 -8.48
CA ILE A 263 -5.38 1.44 -7.82
C ILE A 263 -5.08 1.47 -6.32
N THR A 264 -5.98 0.92 -5.51
CA THR A 264 -5.71 0.64 -4.10
C THR A 264 -5.60 -0.87 -3.87
N ILE A 265 -4.53 -1.30 -3.20
CA ILE A 265 -4.22 -2.71 -2.99
C ILE A 265 -4.88 -3.24 -1.72
N SER A 266 -5.61 -4.34 -1.86
CA SER A 266 -6.22 -5.09 -0.75
C SER A 266 -5.15 -5.82 0.08
N THR A 267 -5.43 -6.05 1.35
CA THR A 267 -4.62 -6.91 2.23
C THR A 267 -4.56 -8.37 1.75
N GLU A 268 -5.54 -8.79 0.94
CA GLU A 268 -5.58 -10.09 0.28
C GLU A 268 -4.64 -10.21 -0.93
N TYR A 269 -4.00 -9.11 -1.36
CA TYR A 269 -3.07 -9.15 -2.50
C TYR A 269 -1.93 -10.13 -2.27
N ARG A 270 -1.66 -10.94 -3.29
CA ARG A 270 -0.53 -11.87 -3.34
C ARG A 270 0.14 -11.73 -4.71
N PRO A 271 1.44 -11.39 -4.78
CA PRO A 271 2.13 -11.30 -6.05
C PRO A 271 2.32 -12.70 -6.63
N VAL A 272 2.12 -12.82 -7.94
CA VAL A 272 2.46 -14.03 -8.68
C VAL A 272 3.92 -13.92 -9.14
N PRO A 273 4.72 -15.00 -9.21
CA PRO A 273 6.05 -14.92 -9.79
C PRO A 273 6.01 -14.45 -11.26
N PRO A 274 6.83 -13.46 -11.66
CA PRO A 274 6.92 -13.03 -13.05
C PRO A 274 7.35 -14.16 -13.99
N GLN A 275 6.75 -14.22 -15.17
CA GLN A 275 7.09 -15.21 -16.19
C GLN A 275 8.51 -14.97 -16.74
N LEU A 276 9.24 -16.05 -17.05
CA LEU A 276 10.62 -15.96 -17.57
C LEU A 276 10.74 -15.13 -18.86
N LYS A 277 9.73 -15.23 -19.74
CA LYS A 277 9.68 -14.46 -21.01
C LYS A 277 9.66 -12.94 -20.77
N ALA A 278 9.09 -12.50 -19.66
CA ALA A 278 8.94 -11.09 -19.33
C ALA A 278 10.26 -10.46 -18.83
N ARG A 279 11.21 -11.27 -18.34
CA ARG A 279 12.49 -10.79 -17.77
C ARG A 279 13.33 -9.97 -18.74
N LYS A 280 13.37 -10.34 -20.02
CA LYS A 280 14.17 -9.61 -21.03
C LYS A 280 13.64 -8.19 -21.22
N ARG A 281 12.32 -8.06 -21.42
CA ARG A 281 11.64 -6.77 -21.55
C ARG A 281 11.81 -5.97 -20.25
N ALA A 282 11.53 -6.58 -19.11
CA ALA A 282 11.65 -5.91 -17.82
C ALA A 282 13.05 -5.31 -17.63
N ARG A 283 14.12 -6.08 -17.89
CA ARG A 283 15.49 -5.58 -17.79
C ARG A 283 15.78 -4.39 -18.70
N LEU A 284 15.29 -4.40 -19.94
CA LEU A 284 15.49 -3.33 -20.92
C LEU A 284 14.70 -2.06 -20.56
N PHE A 285 13.47 -2.20 -20.08
CA PHE A 285 12.62 -1.05 -19.75
C PHE A 285 12.79 -0.58 -18.31
N SER A 286 13.52 -1.32 -17.48
CA SER A 286 13.90 -0.89 -16.14
C SER A 286 14.94 0.22 -16.17
N TYR A 287 14.92 1.00 -15.09
CA TYR A 287 15.88 2.05 -14.81
C TYR A 287 17.04 1.46 -14.02
N GLY A 288 18.26 1.80 -14.40
CA GLY A 288 19.45 1.07 -13.95
C GLY A 288 19.99 1.48 -12.59
N LYS A 289 19.46 2.56 -11.97
CA LYS A 289 19.95 3.10 -10.70
C LYS A 289 18.86 3.18 -9.64
N LYS A 290 19.29 3.08 -8.38
CA LYS A 290 18.50 3.46 -7.20
C LYS A 290 19.05 4.78 -6.65
N ILE A 291 18.22 5.80 -6.56
CA ILE A 291 18.57 7.07 -5.90
C ILE A 291 18.10 6.96 -4.45
N THR A 292 19.03 6.61 -3.55
CA THR A 292 18.73 6.30 -2.14
C THR A 292 18.50 7.56 -1.30
N GLU A 293 18.90 8.73 -1.78
CA GLU A 293 18.56 10.01 -1.16
C GLU A 293 17.17 10.46 -1.60
N SER A 294 16.28 10.74 -0.65
CA SER A 294 14.93 11.19 -0.96
C SER A 294 14.92 12.63 -1.49
N ILE A 295 14.24 12.85 -2.61
CA ILE A 295 14.05 14.17 -3.22
C ILE A 295 12.88 14.87 -2.51
N VAL A 296 13.08 16.10 -2.07
CA VAL A 296 12.05 16.87 -1.35
C VAL A 296 11.47 17.95 -2.25
N TYR A 297 10.15 17.98 -2.39
CA TYR A 297 9.41 19.07 -3.04
C TYR A 297 8.60 19.85 -2.02
N ASN A 298 8.81 21.16 -1.99
CA ASN A 298 7.99 22.10 -1.26
C ASN A 298 6.83 22.60 -2.16
N ALA A 299 5.94 23.45 -1.63
CA ALA A 299 4.78 23.89 -2.41
C ALA A 299 5.16 24.74 -3.64
N ASP A 300 6.26 25.49 -3.59
CA ASP A 300 6.73 26.30 -4.72
C ASP A 300 7.27 25.42 -5.87
N ALA A 301 8.00 24.35 -5.54
CA ALA A 301 8.48 23.37 -6.51
C ALA A 301 7.34 22.66 -7.26
N LEU A 302 6.18 22.54 -6.61
CA LEU A 302 4.94 22.01 -7.20
C LEU A 302 4.12 23.04 -7.97
N ASN A 303 4.49 24.33 -7.89
CA ASN A 303 3.67 25.45 -8.36
C ASN A 303 2.22 25.37 -7.84
N ALA A 304 2.08 24.99 -6.57
CA ALA A 304 0.78 24.68 -5.97
C ALA A 304 0.06 25.96 -5.53
N ASP A 305 -1.26 26.03 -5.76
CA ASP A 305 -2.10 27.09 -5.21
C ASP A 305 -2.23 26.92 -3.69
N PRO A 306 -1.74 27.86 -2.85
CA PRO A 306 -1.78 27.72 -1.40
C PRO A 306 -3.19 27.54 -0.83
N ARG A 307 -4.23 27.99 -1.55
CA ARG A 307 -5.64 27.85 -1.15
C ARG A 307 -6.15 26.42 -1.25
N ASN A 308 -5.46 25.55 -1.99
CA ASN A 308 -5.81 24.14 -2.18
C ASN A 308 -4.90 23.20 -1.36
N LEU A 309 -4.04 23.74 -0.50
CA LEU A 309 -3.09 22.98 0.32
C LEU A 309 -3.47 22.99 1.79
N GLY A 310 -3.05 21.92 2.47
CA GLY A 310 -3.12 21.84 3.93
C GLY A 310 -4.52 22.15 4.46
N PHE A 311 -4.56 22.78 5.62
CA PHE A 311 -5.80 23.23 6.24
C PHE A 311 -6.64 24.17 5.36
N ALA A 312 -5.99 25.05 4.58
CA ALA A 312 -6.70 26.03 3.75
C ALA A 312 -7.49 25.36 2.60
N GLY A 313 -6.96 24.28 2.05
CA GLY A 313 -7.60 23.49 1.00
C GLY A 313 -8.50 22.36 1.51
N SER A 314 -8.60 22.17 2.82
CA SER A 314 -9.40 21.10 3.43
C SER A 314 -10.88 21.50 3.49
N PRO A 315 -11.78 20.85 2.73
CA PRO A 315 -13.23 21.03 2.93
C PRO A 315 -13.73 20.52 4.29
N THR A 316 -12.97 19.65 4.97
CA THR A 316 -13.34 19.09 6.28
C THR A 316 -12.39 19.55 7.39
N ILE A 317 -12.96 19.77 8.58
CA ILE A 317 -12.20 20.16 9.79
C ILE A 317 -12.56 19.18 10.89
N VAL A 318 -11.55 18.59 11.53
CA VAL A 318 -11.75 17.72 12.69
C VAL A 318 -12.11 18.60 13.90
N GLY A 319 -13.34 18.46 14.39
CA GLY A 319 -13.80 19.12 15.60
C GLY A 319 -13.10 18.62 16.88
N PRO A 320 -13.36 19.23 18.03
CA PRO A 320 -12.82 18.75 19.31
C PRO A 320 -13.25 17.30 19.55
N GLY A 321 -12.28 16.43 19.85
CA GLY A 321 -12.56 15.04 20.17
C GLY A 321 -13.39 14.94 21.45
N ILE A 322 -14.56 14.32 21.36
CA ILE A 322 -15.37 13.97 22.52
C ILE A 322 -14.94 12.56 22.94
N ASP A 323 -14.46 12.41 24.18
CA ASP A 323 -14.23 11.09 24.75
C ASP A 323 -15.59 10.40 24.97
N ILE A 324 -15.94 9.51 24.06
CA ILE A 324 -17.17 8.71 24.13
C ILE A 324 -17.01 7.47 25.03
N GLY A 325 -15.84 7.32 25.69
CA GLY A 325 -15.47 6.13 26.44
C GLY A 325 -15.26 4.92 25.52
N ALA A 326 -14.62 3.86 26.05
CA ALA A 326 -14.72 2.57 25.39
C ALA A 326 -16.20 2.15 25.42
N PRO A 327 -16.79 1.67 24.31
CA PRO A 327 -18.11 1.06 24.38
C PRO A 327 -18.04 -0.01 25.47
N PRO A 328 -19.03 -0.11 26.37
CA PRO A 328 -19.01 -1.11 27.42
C PRO A 328 -18.91 -2.49 26.79
N VAL A 329 -17.71 -3.08 26.81
CA VAL A 329 -17.49 -4.42 26.28
C VAL A 329 -18.00 -5.40 27.31
N GLN A 330 -19.28 -5.76 27.20
CA GLN A 330 -19.82 -6.87 27.95
C GLN A 330 -19.33 -8.16 27.29
N LYS A 331 -18.26 -8.76 27.83
CA LYS A 331 -17.79 -10.07 27.40
C LYS A 331 -18.78 -11.13 27.88
N PHE A 332 -19.61 -11.63 26.98
CA PHE A 332 -20.40 -12.84 27.24
C PHE A 332 -19.49 -14.05 27.02
N VAL A 333 -19.01 -14.67 28.11
CA VAL A 333 -18.56 -16.05 28.04
C VAL A 333 -19.80 -16.87 27.65
N GLY A 334 -19.71 -17.65 26.57
CA GLY A 334 -20.87 -18.24 25.89
C GLY A 334 -21.79 -19.05 26.81
N LYS A 335 -23.03 -19.27 26.36
CA LYS A 335 -24.07 -20.03 27.09
C LYS A 335 -23.83 -21.55 27.06
N THR A 336 -22.64 -22.01 27.42
CA THR A 336 -22.34 -23.44 27.44
C THR A 336 -22.82 -24.02 28.77
N LEU A 337 -23.67 -25.03 28.71
CA LEU A 337 -24.03 -25.81 29.90
C LEU A 337 -22.93 -26.84 30.18
N VAL A 338 -22.52 -26.95 31.43
CA VAL A 338 -21.48 -27.87 31.88
C VAL A 338 -21.86 -28.55 33.19
N LEU A 339 -21.17 -29.63 33.53
CA LEU A 339 -21.27 -30.23 34.86
C LEU A 339 -20.58 -29.34 35.91
N SER A 340 -21.28 -29.02 36.99
CA SER A 340 -20.79 -28.18 38.08
C SER A 340 -19.80 -28.87 39.02
N THR A 341 -19.79 -30.21 38.99
CA THR A 341 -18.95 -31.09 39.80
C THR A 341 -18.63 -32.36 39.02
N ARG A 342 -17.67 -33.15 39.51
CA ARG A 342 -17.43 -34.51 39.04
C ARG A 342 -18.63 -35.40 39.40
N VAL A 343 -19.07 -36.20 38.44
CA VAL A 343 -20.17 -37.16 38.58
C VAL A 343 -19.58 -38.56 38.50
N GLU A 344 -19.70 -39.31 39.59
CA GLU A 344 -19.27 -40.72 39.61
C GLU A 344 -20.20 -41.60 38.77
N GLU A 345 -19.73 -42.81 38.45
CA GLU A 345 -20.50 -43.77 37.65
C GLU A 345 -21.88 -44.05 38.27
N PHE A 346 -22.92 -44.07 37.44
CA PHE A 346 -24.28 -44.37 37.85
C PHE A 346 -25.01 -45.20 36.78
N GLU A 347 -26.07 -45.89 37.20
CA GLU A 347 -26.92 -46.67 36.31
C GLU A 347 -28.23 -45.94 36.04
N LEU A 348 -28.63 -45.88 34.78
CA LEU A 348 -29.89 -45.31 34.31
C LEU A 348 -30.45 -46.20 33.19
N ASN A 349 -31.69 -46.64 33.31
CA ASN A 349 -32.36 -47.49 32.31
C ASN A 349 -31.55 -48.76 31.93
N GLY A 350 -30.87 -49.39 32.89
CA GLY A 350 -30.08 -50.61 32.67
C GLY A 350 -28.73 -50.40 31.97
N LYS A 351 -28.30 -49.14 31.79
CA LYS A 351 -27.00 -48.77 31.24
C LYS A 351 -26.20 -47.98 32.27
N LYS A 352 -24.88 -48.19 32.29
CA LYS A 352 -23.96 -47.44 33.13
C LYS A 352 -23.42 -46.22 32.38
N TYR A 353 -23.35 -45.08 33.06
CA TYR A 353 -22.86 -43.81 32.55
C TYR A 353 -21.86 -43.19 33.54
N GLY A 354 -20.87 -42.47 33.01
CA GLY A 354 -19.81 -41.85 33.79
C GLY A 354 -18.56 -42.72 33.96
N PRO A 355 -17.58 -42.30 34.77
CA PRO A 355 -17.54 -41.01 35.47
C PRO A 355 -17.39 -39.83 34.50
N PHE A 356 -17.95 -38.67 34.86
CA PHE A 356 -17.79 -37.42 34.12
C PHE A 356 -17.06 -36.39 34.96
N GLU A 357 -16.05 -35.74 34.39
CA GLU A 357 -15.29 -34.72 35.11
C GLU A 357 -16.08 -33.40 35.22
N LYS A 358 -15.72 -32.59 36.22
CA LYS A 358 -16.21 -31.21 36.33
C LYS A 358 -15.91 -30.44 35.03
N PHE A 359 -16.85 -29.60 34.61
CA PHE A 359 -16.82 -28.85 33.34
C PHE A 359 -17.01 -29.66 32.06
N THR A 360 -17.33 -30.96 32.15
CA THR A 360 -17.80 -31.72 30.97
C THR A 360 -19.02 -31.03 30.35
N LYS A 361 -19.00 -30.83 29.03
CA LYS A 361 -20.07 -30.12 28.33
C LYS A 361 -21.35 -30.94 28.28
N ALA A 362 -22.44 -30.34 28.70
CA ALA A 362 -23.73 -31.01 28.84
C ALA A 362 -24.35 -31.42 27.49
N ASP A 363 -24.00 -30.74 26.39
CA ASP A 363 -24.43 -31.05 25.02
C ASP A 363 -23.77 -32.29 24.43
N THR A 364 -22.71 -32.81 25.08
CA THR A 364 -22.06 -34.06 24.69
C THR A 364 -22.69 -35.30 25.33
N LEU A 365 -23.63 -35.11 26.27
CA LEU A 365 -24.29 -36.19 27.00
C LEU A 365 -25.59 -36.62 26.30
N PRO A 366 -25.96 -37.91 26.37
CA PRO A 366 -27.28 -38.36 25.91
C PRO A 366 -28.42 -37.59 26.59
N PRO A 367 -29.54 -37.28 25.90
CA PRO A 367 -30.63 -36.47 26.47
C PRO A 367 -31.19 -37.03 27.79
N GLU A 368 -31.35 -38.34 27.89
CA GLU A 368 -31.80 -39.06 29.09
C GLU A 368 -30.84 -38.88 30.28
N VAL A 369 -29.52 -38.82 30.02
CA VAL A 369 -28.50 -38.55 31.02
C VAL A 369 -28.53 -37.08 31.43
N LEU A 370 -28.67 -36.19 30.44
CA LEU A 370 -28.72 -34.75 30.68
C LEU A 370 -29.90 -34.36 31.57
N ASP A 371 -31.09 -34.91 31.32
CA ASP A 371 -32.28 -34.63 32.11
C ASP A 371 -32.14 -35.16 33.54
N HIS A 372 -31.62 -36.38 33.72
CA HIS A 372 -31.29 -36.92 35.04
C HIS A 372 -30.26 -36.05 35.81
N LEU A 373 -29.24 -35.54 35.13
CA LEU A 373 -28.23 -34.66 35.75
C LEU A 373 -28.76 -33.24 36.02
N ARG A 374 -29.73 -32.76 35.23
CA ARG A 374 -30.46 -31.51 35.50
C ARG A 374 -31.34 -31.63 36.75
N GLU A 375 -32.07 -32.73 36.89
CA GLU A 375 -32.87 -33.02 38.08
C GLU A 375 -32.01 -33.10 39.35
N LYS A 376 -30.79 -33.61 39.23
CA LYS A 376 -29.80 -33.61 40.32
C LYS A 376 -29.15 -32.25 40.60
N GLY A 377 -29.45 -31.22 39.81
CA GLY A 377 -28.89 -29.88 39.99
C GLY A 377 -27.39 -29.77 39.72
N VAL A 378 -26.79 -30.73 39.00
CA VAL A 378 -25.34 -30.75 38.71
C VAL A 378 -24.99 -30.14 37.35
N VAL A 379 -25.97 -29.58 36.64
CA VAL A 379 -25.78 -28.87 35.37
C VAL A 379 -25.89 -27.37 35.59
N LYS A 380 -24.91 -26.60 35.15
CA LYS A 380 -24.89 -25.14 35.27
C LYS A 380 -24.40 -24.45 34.01
N LEU A 381 -24.62 -23.14 33.91
CA LEU A 381 -23.97 -22.31 32.89
C LEU A 381 -22.49 -22.12 33.25
N PHE A 382 -21.60 -22.28 32.27
CA PHE A 382 -20.17 -22.02 32.43
C PHE A 382 -19.92 -20.50 32.52
N SER A 383 -19.38 -20.04 33.65
CA SER A 383 -19.14 -18.62 33.91
C SER A 383 -17.69 -18.18 33.65
N LEU A 384 -17.41 -16.88 33.79
CA LEU A 384 -16.04 -16.37 33.71
C LEU A 384 -15.19 -16.88 34.88
N GLU A 385 -15.78 -16.99 36.07
CA GLU A 385 -15.13 -17.54 37.26
C GLU A 385 -14.74 -19.02 37.04
N ASP A 386 -15.59 -19.78 36.34
CA ASP A 386 -15.32 -21.17 35.98
C ASP A 386 -14.14 -21.30 35.01
N LEU A 387 -14.03 -20.39 34.04
CA LEU A 387 -12.88 -20.34 33.13
C LEU A 387 -11.57 -20.05 33.87
N VAL A 388 -11.61 -19.14 34.85
CA VAL A 388 -10.44 -18.83 35.69
C VAL A 388 -10.08 -20.03 36.56
N GLU A 389 -11.08 -20.72 37.12
CA GLU A 389 -10.88 -21.94 37.90
C GLU A 389 -10.26 -23.06 37.04
N GLU A 390 -10.76 -23.26 35.81
CA GLU A 390 -10.25 -24.27 34.87
C GLU A 390 -8.80 -24.00 34.43
N LEU A 391 -8.48 -22.75 34.07
CA LEU A 391 -7.16 -22.40 33.54
C LEU A 391 -6.07 -22.32 34.60
N PHE A 392 -6.42 -21.88 35.81
CA PHE A 392 -5.43 -21.52 36.84
C PHE A 392 -5.56 -22.34 38.12
N GLY A 393 -6.61 -23.16 38.27
CA GLY A 393 -6.87 -23.92 39.50
C GLY A 393 -7.22 -23.04 40.70
N VAL A 394 -7.53 -21.75 40.49
CA VAL A 394 -7.83 -20.78 41.54
C VAL A 394 -9.23 -20.22 41.33
N ARG A 395 -10.04 -20.24 42.39
CA ARG A 395 -11.37 -19.63 42.38
C ARG A 395 -11.27 -18.14 42.67
N VAL A 396 -11.62 -17.31 41.69
CA VAL A 396 -11.64 -15.85 41.83
C VAL A 396 -13.08 -15.37 41.77
N HIS A 397 -13.52 -14.67 42.81
CA HIS A 397 -14.82 -14.00 42.79
C HIS A 397 -14.70 -12.68 42.03
N VAL A 398 -15.25 -12.62 40.82
CA VAL A 398 -15.34 -11.36 40.09
C VAL A 398 -16.47 -10.55 40.73
N ALA A 399 -16.13 -9.54 41.52
CA ALA A 399 -17.12 -8.60 42.02
C ALA A 399 -17.71 -7.84 40.83
N ALA A 400 -18.96 -8.14 40.47
CA ALA A 400 -19.70 -7.35 39.51
C ALA A 400 -19.89 -5.94 40.09
N LYS A 401 -19.11 -4.97 39.61
CA LYS A 401 -19.50 -3.57 39.74
C LYS A 401 -20.67 -3.34 38.78
N HIS A 402 -21.87 -3.21 39.34
CA HIS A 402 -23.05 -2.75 38.64
C HIS A 402 -22.88 -1.31 38.15
#